data_AF-A0A7U4J6N6-F1
#
_entry.id   AF-A0A7U4J6N6-F1
#
_cell.length_a   1.000
_cell.length_b   1.000
_cell.length_c   1.000
_cell.angle_alpha   90.00
_cell.angle_beta   90.00
_cell.angle_gamma   90.00
#
_symmetry.space_group_name_H-M   'P 1'
#
loop_
_entity.id
_entity.type
_entity.pdbx_description
1 polymer ?
#
loop_
_entity_poly.entity_id
_entity_poly.type
_entity_poly.pdbx_seq_one_letter_code
_entity_poly.pdbx_strand_id
1 'polypeptide(L)' 'MSEPDMPRDEAAMLRDMLAIADRLAASEDALMAGQYAHLRARVAALVELRSFADGAEAA' A
#
# COMPACT_ATOMS: atom_id res chain seq x y z
N MET A 1 -16.79 -1.13 -23.39
CA MET A 1 -16.08 -1.48 -22.14
C MET A 1 -15.14 -0.34 -21.87
N SER A 2 -15.38 0.46 -20.82
CA SER A 2 -14.42 1.49 -20.43
C SER A 2 -13.19 0.78 -19.87
N GLU A 3 -12.00 1.12 -20.35
CA GLU A 3 -10.77 0.69 -19.71
C GLU A 3 -10.80 1.19 -18.26
N PRO A 4 -10.44 0.35 -17.28
CA PRO A 4 -10.31 0.81 -15.92
C PRO A 4 -9.32 1.97 -15.90
N ASP A 5 -9.61 3.00 -15.10
CA ASP A 5 -8.67 4.07 -14.77
C ASP A 5 -7.56 3.45 -13.89
N MET A 6 -6.71 2.63 -14.52
CA MET A 6 -5.72 1.72 -13.90
C MET A 6 -4.81 2.43 -12.89
N PRO A 7 -4.33 3.67 -13.15
CA PRO A 7 -3.56 4.45 -12.17
C PRO A 7 -4.32 4.69 -10.85
N ARG A 8 -5.59 5.09 -10.93
CA ARG A 8 -6.40 5.38 -9.74
C ARG A 8 -6.82 4.12 -9.00
N ASP A 9 -7.08 3.05 -9.73
CA ASP A 9 -7.43 1.75 -9.15
C ASP A 9 -6.26 1.16 -8.36
N GLU A 10 -5.03 1.26 -8.91
CA GLU A 10 -3.82 0.83 -8.22
C GLU A 10 -3.54 1.64 -6.93
N ALA A 11 -3.70 2.97 -6.97
CA ALA A 11 -3.52 3.82 -5.79
C ALA A 11 -4.59 3.56 -4.70
N ALA A 12 -5.81 3.18 -5.08
CA ALA A 12 -6.83 2.75 -4.13
C ALA A 12 -6.46 1.40 -3.50
N MET A 13 -6.07 0.42 -4.33
CA MET A 13 -5.64 -0.90 -3.88
C MET A 13 -4.47 -0.83 -2.89
N LEU A 14 -3.43 -0.03 -3.18
CA LEU A 14 -2.28 0.12 -2.29
C LEU A 14 -2.66 0.72 -0.91
N ARG A 15 -3.61 1.66 -0.88
CA ARG A 15 -4.13 2.22 0.38
C ARG A 15 -4.90 1.17 1.19
N ASP A 16 -5.71 0.35 0.54
CA ASP A 16 -6.44 -0.74 1.20
C ASP A 16 -5.48 -1.79 1.76
N MET A 17 -4.43 -2.14 1.00
CA MET A 17 -3.37 -3.03 1.47
C MET A 17 -2.65 -2.45 2.70
N LEU A 18 -2.38 -1.14 2.72
CA LEU A 18 -1.73 -0.50 3.86
C LEU A 18 -2.63 -0.56 5.10
N ALA A 19 -3.92 -0.27 4.96
CA ALA A 19 -4.88 -0.36 6.06
C ALA A 19 -5.04 -1.79 6.61
N ILE A 20 -4.90 -2.82 5.77
CA ILE A 20 -4.84 -4.21 6.23
C ILE A 20 -3.53 -4.47 6.99
N ALA A 21 -2.38 -4.05 6.43
CA ALA A 21 -1.08 -4.25 7.05
C ALA A 21 -0.95 -3.54 8.41
N ASP A 22 -1.54 -2.35 8.56
CA ASP A 22 -1.61 -1.64 9.85
C ASP A 22 -2.41 -2.43 10.89
N ARG A 23 -3.55 -3.02 10.50
CA ARG A 23 -4.35 -3.87 11.39
C ARG A 23 -3.61 -5.12 11.82
N LEU A 24 -2.87 -5.76 10.90
CA LEU A 24 -2.04 -6.93 11.23
C LEU A 24 -0.89 -6.55 12.16
N ALA A 25 -0.20 -5.44 11.90
CA ALA A 25 0.89 -4.96 12.74
C ALA A 25 0.43 -4.53 14.15
N ALA A 26 -0.82 -4.11 14.30
CA ALA A 26 -1.45 -3.80 15.58
C ALA A 26 -2.04 -5.03 16.31
N SER A 27 -1.99 -6.22 15.70
CA SER A 27 -2.51 -7.44 16.32
C SER A 27 -1.58 -7.97 17.41
N GLU A 28 -2.12 -8.73 18.36
CA GLU A 28 -1.37 -9.37 19.45
C GLU A 28 -0.67 -10.69 19.01
N ASP A 29 -0.59 -10.97 17.70
CA ASP A 29 0.11 -12.14 17.19
C ASP A 29 1.63 -11.95 17.23
N ALA A 30 2.23 -12.33 18.36
CA ALA A 30 3.67 -12.24 18.59
C ALA A 30 4.52 -13.07 17.60
N LEU A 31 3.99 -14.16 17.05
CA LEU A 31 4.72 -15.00 16.08
C LEU A 31 4.86 -14.27 14.74
N MET A 32 3.83 -13.54 14.35
CA MET A 32 3.78 -12.84 13.07
C MET A 32 4.16 -11.36 13.14
N ALA A 33 4.34 -10.78 14.33
CA ALA A 33 4.65 -9.36 14.52
C ALA A 33 5.80 -8.85 13.62
N GLY A 34 6.90 -9.60 13.51
CA GLY A 34 8.01 -9.25 12.63
C GLY A 34 7.64 -9.28 11.13
N GLN A 35 6.85 -10.25 10.72
CA GLN A 35 6.37 -10.39 9.34
C GLN A 35 5.37 -9.29 8.98
N TYR A 36 4.48 -8.94 9.91
CA TYR A 36 3.52 -7.85 9.72
C TYR A 36 4.19 -6.48 9.66
N ALA A 37 5.19 -6.24 10.52
CA ALA A 37 5.99 -5.03 10.44
C ALA A 37 6.74 -4.91 9.10
N HIS A 38 7.31 -6.02 8.61
CA HIS A 38 7.97 -6.05 7.30
C HIS A 38 6.99 -5.81 6.14
N LEU A 39 5.83 -6.47 6.16
CA LEU A 39 4.78 -6.29 5.16
C LEU A 39 4.31 -4.83 5.11
N ARG A 40 4.00 -4.24 6.27
CA ARG A 40 3.59 -2.84 6.39
C ARG A 40 4.63 -1.89 5.78
N ALA A 41 5.90 -2.07 6.12
CA ALA A 41 6.98 -1.24 5.58
C ALA A 41 7.08 -1.32 4.05
N ARG A 42 6.92 -2.51 3.47
CA ARG A 42 6.94 -2.68 2.01
C ARG A 42 5.75 -2.02 1.32
N VAL A 43 4.55 -2.17 1.87
CA VAL A 43 3.35 -1.54 1.30
C VAL A 43 3.43 -0.02 1.40
N ALA A 44 3.91 0.52 2.53
CA ALA A 44 4.15 1.95 2.68
C ALA A 44 5.13 2.49 1.62
N ALA A 45 6.24 1.78 1.37
CA ALA A 45 7.19 2.17 0.33
C ALA A 45 6.57 2.15 -1.08
N LEU A 46 5.69 1.19 -1.39
CA LEU A 46 4.98 1.15 -2.67
C LEU A 46 4.02 2.33 -2.83
N VAL A 47 3.31 2.71 -1.77
CA VAL A 47 2.44 3.90 -1.76
C VAL A 47 3.26 5.17 -2.03
N GLU A 48 4.42 5.32 -1.39
CA GLU A 48 5.31 6.46 -1.61
C GLU A 48 5.80 6.50 -3.07
N LEU A 49 6.33 5.39 -3.59
CA LEU A 49 6.81 5.30 -4.98
C LEU A 49 5.72 5.65 -6.00
N ARG A 50 4.48 5.16 -5.80
CA ARG A 50 3.34 5.50 -6.65
C ARG A 50 3.02 7.00 -6.58
N SER A 51 3.01 7.58 -5.38
CA SER A 51 2.75 9.01 -5.19
C SER A 51 3.81 9.88 -5.88
N PHE A 52 5.08 9.47 -5.86
CA PHE A 52 6.14 10.14 -6.60
C PHE A 52 5.95 10.01 -8.12
N ALA A 53 5.56 8.84 -8.61
CA ALA A 53 5.28 8.63 -10.04
C ALA A 53 4.12 9.50 -10.52
N ASP A 54 3.01 9.53 -9.78
CA ASP A 54 1.84 10.39 -10.11
C ASP A 54 2.22 11.88 -10.10
N GLY A 55 3.09 12.30 -9.18
CA GLY A 55 3.59 13.68 -9.14
C GLY A 55 4.55 14.04 -10.29
N ALA A 56 5.30 13.07 -10.81
CA ALA A 56 6.18 13.24 -11.96
C ALA A 56 5.41 13.31 -13.29
N GLU A 57 4.31 12.55 -13.42
CA GLU A 57 3.44 12.59 -14.61
C GLU A 57 2.63 13.90 -14.72
N ALA A 58 2.43 14.61 -13.61
CA ALA A 58 1.68 15.86 -13.56
C ALA A 58 2.52 17.15 -13.79
N ALA A 59 3.84 17.03 -13.93
CA ALA A 59 4.80 18.13 -14.06
C ALA A 59 5.24 18.37 -15.52
#